data_AF-A0A2S7YH35-F1
#
_entry.id   AF-A0A2S7YH35-F1
#
_cell.length_a   1.000
_cell.length_b   1.000
_cell.length_c   1.000
_cell.angle_alpha   90.00
_cell.angle_beta   90.00
_cell.angle_gamma   90.00
#
_symmetry.space_group_name_H-M   'P 1'
#
loop_
_entity.id
_entity.type
_entity.pdbx_description
1 polymer ?
#
loop_
_entity_poly.entity_id
_entity_poly.type
_entity_poly.pdbx_seq_one_letter_code
_entity_poly.pdbx_strand_id
1 'polypeptide(L)'
;MSETATIASSTSSGRPALDLTETIPLTRTPNIRLLGAAAAAAITASTSTTTHESFLLREKFIYATSCTPVTAVYHISTRNTRSGKPWQLALSRLLPSETRLLSSASASTTTSPLPLIKYDDDLTLYTGEKLAVPISIGQKPLLCIRGRRAGSSSSSSSSSSTIIVEKTLGRSRTYKFWRMTPIRRPLNKAEEERMQALMHKRGYRTSDDWRKELVYTAQQGRAGGAAAATTEWTDERGVVVARESDGQLVMTGGAEAVEASARDLLVACWASSNFVLSSRENESAAA
;
A
#
# COMPACT_ATOMS: atom_id res chain seq x y z
N MET A 1 51.09 40.67 44.16
CA MET A 1 49.74 40.53 43.58
C MET A 1 49.24 39.17 44.06
N SER A 2 48.61 39.07 45.23
CA SER A 2 47.25 39.56 45.55
C SER A 2 46.18 38.67 44.91
N GLU A 3 45.54 37.84 45.75
CA GLU A 3 44.08 37.53 45.87
C GLU A 3 43.20 37.75 44.61
N THR A 4 42.22 36.92 44.22
CA THR A 4 41.32 35.97 44.94
C THR A 4 40.75 34.97 43.88
N ALA A 5 39.93 33.92 44.10
CA ALA A 5 39.21 33.38 45.27
C ALA A 5 38.94 31.86 45.16
N THR A 6 38.46 31.27 46.25
CA THR A 6 37.87 29.92 46.43
C THR A 6 36.40 29.89 45.90
N ILE A 7 35.72 28.76 45.67
CA ILE A 7 34.96 27.97 46.67
C ILE A 7 34.60 26.55 46.15
N ALA A 8 34.53 25.64 47.11
CA ALA A 8 34.33 24.18 47.10
C ALA A 8 33.20 23.55 46.26
N SER A 9 33.45 22.29 45.89
CA SER A 9 32.68 21.06 46.20
C SER A 9 31.44 21.24 47.11
N SER A 10 30.38 20.42 47.03
CA SER A 10 30.44 18.95 47.16
C SER A 10 29.06 18.29 46.89
N THR A 11 29.09 16.99 46.49
CA THR A 11 28.25 15.85 47.00
C THR A 11 26.77 16.06 47.41
N SER A 12 25.82 15.13 47.25
CA SER A 12 25.75 13.77 46.66
C SER A 12 24.36 13.20 47.00
N SER A 13 23.78 12.32 46.17
CA SER A 13 22.96 11.14 46.61
C SER A 13 22.24 10.48 45.42
N GLY A 14 21.92 9.19 45.53
CA GLY A 14 20.96 8.51 44.64
C GLY A 14 21.54 7.57 43.57
N ARG A 15 21.80 6.31 43.96
CA ARG A 15 21.85 5.12 43.07
C ARG A 15 20.41 4.73 42.62
N PRO A 16 20.19 3.76 41.71
CA PRO A 16 21.12 2.87 40.98
C PRO A 16 20.96 2.88 39.44
N ALA A 17 21.74 2.04 38.76
CA ALA A 17 21.55 1.72 37.35
C ALA A 17 20.21 1.00 37.11
N LEU A 18 19.52 1.35 36.02
CA LEU A 18 18.37 0.61 35.52
C LEU A 18 18.81 -0.41 34.47
N ASP A 19 18.84 -1.66 34.91
CA ASP A 19 18.79 -2.84 34.07
C ASP A 19 17.52 -2.78 33.18
N LEU A 20 17.64 -3.29 31.95
CA LEU A 20 16.55 -3.32 30.96
C LEU A 20 16.25 -4.74 30.45
N THR A 21 16.68 -5.78 31.17
CA THR A 21 16.05 -7.11 31.06
C THR A 21 14.83 -7.22 31.98
N GLU A 22 13.69 -6.67 31.58
CA GLU A 22 12.41 -7.21 32.05
C GLU A 22 11.26 -7.05 31.03
N THR A 23 10.81 -8.18 30.52
CA THR A 23 9.65 -8.35 29.64
C THR A 23 8.34 -8.29 30.42
N ILE A 24 7.38 -7.47 29.98
CA ILE A 24 5.95 -7.82 30.07
C ILE A 24 5.24 -7.46 28.74
N PRO A 25 4.56 -8.41 28.07
CA PRO A 25 3.81 -8.15 26.84
C PRO A 25 2.36 -7.74 27.12
N LEU A 26 1.99 -6.49 26.84
CA LEU A 26 0.58 -6.05 26.98
C LEU A 26 -0.29 -6.46 25.79
N THR A 27 -0.80 -7.68 25.89
CA THR A 27 -2.22 -8.02 25.76
C THR A 27 -3.03 -7.42 24.60
N ARG A 28 -3.06 -8.21 23.53
CA ARG A 28 -4.23 -8.44 22.64
C ARG A 28 -5.53 -8.65 23.43
N THR A 29 -6.59 -7.90 23.13
CA THR A 29 -8.00 -8.26 23.44
C THR A 29 -8.95 -7.87 22.28
N PRO A 30 -10.15 -8.49 22.17
CA PRO A 30 -10.85 -8.66 20.89
C PRO A 30 -12.26 -8.04 20.83
N ASN A 31 -13.05 -8.47 19.82
CA ASN A 31 -14.53 -8.36 19.68
C ASN A 31 -15.06 -6.96 19.23
N ILE A 32 -16.16 -6.82 18.45
CA ILE A 32 -17.11 -7.74 17.77
C ILE A 32 -17.87 -6.87 16.71
N ARG A 33 -18.28 -7.32 15.51
CA ARG A 33 -19.50 -8.10 15.20
C ARG A 33 -19.43 -8.82 13.85
N LEU A 34 -19.91 -10.06 13.80
CA LEU A 34 -20.40 -10.68 12.57
C LEU A 34 -21.75 -10.05 12.18
N LEU A 35 -21.99 -9.95 10.87
CA LEU A 35 -23.32 -9.99 10.26
C LEU A 35 -23.25 -10.81 8.97
N GLY A 36 -24.14 -11.80 8.82
CA GLY A 36 -24.49 -12.39 7.51
C GLY A 36 -23.54 -13.45 6.92
N ALA A 37 -23.52 -14.66 7.48
CA ALA A 37 -23.08 -15.83 6.73
C ALA A 37 -24.23 -16.33 5.83
N ALA A 38 -24.21 -15.99 4.53
CA ALA A 38 -25.13 -16.56 3.52
C ALA A 38 -24.68 -16.32 2.05
N ALA A 39 -23.43 -16.65 1.68
CA ALA A 39 -22.96 -16.64 0.28
C ALA A 39 -21.74 -17.53 0.05
N ALA A 40 -21.81 -18.81 0.44
CA ALA A 40 -20.73 -19.79 0.25
C ALA A 40 -21.17 -21.00 -0.61
N ALA A 41 -22.29 -20.88 -1.34
CA ALA A 41 -22.82 -21.92 -2.21
C ALA A 41 -23.12 -21.35 -3.60
N ALA A 42 -22.77 -22.12 -4.64
CA ALA A 42 -23.06 -21.87 -6.05
C ALA A 42 -22.52 -20.55 -6.67
N ILE A 43 -21.21 -20.48 -6.90
CA ILE A 43 -20.71 -19.81 -8.12
C ILE A 43 -20.81 -20.84 -9.24
N THR A 44 -21.91 -20.80 -9.99
CA THR A 44 -22.13 -21.65 -11.16
C THR A 44 -21.05 -21.34 -12.21
N ALA A 45 -20.32 -22.36 -12.65
CA ALA A 45 -19.30 -22.20 -13.68
C ALA A 45 -19.93 -21.72 -15.00
N SER A 46 -19.70 -20.46 -15.35
CA SER A 46 -19.94 -19.95 -16.70
C SER A 46 -18.67 -20.19 -17.54
N THR A 47 -18.81 -20.98 -18.59
CA THR A 47 -17.69 -21.43 -19.42
C THR A 47 -17.19 -20.30 -20.33
N SER A 48 -16.21 -19.52 -19.89
CA SER A 48 -15.37 -18.69 -20.75
C SER A 48 -13.89 -19.04 -20.56
N THR A 49 -13.27 -19.58 -21.61
CA THR A 49 -11.90 -20.11 -21.61
C THR A 49 -10.83 -19.00 -21.71
N THR A 50 -10.86 -18.07 -20.77
CA THR A 50 -9.76 -17.13 -20.48
C THR A 50 -9.53 -17.14 -18.97
N THR A 51 -8.39 -17.69 -18.54
CA THR A 51 -8.03 -17.82 -17.12
C THR A 51 -7.62 -16.47 -16.54
N HIS A 52 -8.61 -15.65 -16.19
CA HIS A 52 -8.40 -14.37 -15.51
C HIS A 52 -7.93 -14.62 -14.07
N GLU A 53 -6.72 -14.17 -13.73
CA GLU A 53 -6.28 -14.12 -12.33
C GLU A 53 -7.19 -13.16 -11.54
N SER A 54 -7.62 -13.57 -10.35
CA SER A 54 -8.49 -12.75 -9.50
C SER A 54 -8.06 -12.78 -8.05
N PHE A 55 -8.16 -11.63 -7.40
CA PHE A 55 -7.64 -11.38 -6.05
C PHE A 55 -8.73 -10.81 -5.15
N LEU A 56 -8.86 -11.36 -3.95
CA LEU A 56 -9.85 -10.94 -2.95
C LEU A 56 -9.16 -10.61 -1.63
N LEU A 57 -9.40 -9.40 -1.12
CA LEU A 57 -8.87 -8.94 0.16
C LEU A 57 -9.77 -9.42 1.30
N ARG A 58 -9.23 -10.20 2.25
CA ARG A 58 -9.94 -10.63 3.47
C ARG A 58 -9.02 -10.55 4.68
N GLU A 59 -9.47 -9.86 5.73
CA GLU A 59 -8.73 -9.62 6.97
C GLU A 59 -7.32 -9.04 6.72
N LYS A 60 -6.28 -9.88 6.81
CA LYS A 60 -4.87 -9.54 6.63
C LYS A 60 -4.26 -10.19 5.38
N PHE A 61 -5.05 -10.89 4.57
CA PHE A 61 -4.53 -11.67 3.45
C PHE A 61 -5.23 -11.30 2.15
N ILE A 62 -4.49 -11.40 1.04
CA ILE A 62 -5.07 -11.36 -0.30
C ILE A 62 -5.04 -12.78 -0.86
N TYR A 63 -6.21 -13.27 -1.26
CA TYR A 63 -6.42 -14.60 -1.78
C TYR A 63 -6.52 -14.58 -3.30
N ALA A 64 -5.81 -15.48 -3.99
CA ALA A 64 -6.06 -15.77 -5.39
C ALA A 64 -7.29 -16.67 -5.52
N THR A 65 -8.36 -16.13 -6.11
CA THR A 65 -9.67 -16.79 -6.28
C THR A 65 -9.86 -17.43 -7.65
N SER A 66 -8.93 -17.21 -8.58
CA SER A 66 -8.88 -17.90 -9.89
C SER A 66 -8.44 -19.36 -9.80
N CYS A 67 -7.91 -19.77 -8.65
CA CYS A 67 -7.51 -21.14 -8.36
C CYS A 67 -8.54 -21.83 -7.47
N THR A 68 -8.79 -23.11 -7.74
CA THR A 68 -9.56 -24.01 -6.85
C THR A 68 -8.62 -25.10 -6.32
N PRO A 69 -8.36 -25.19 -5.00
CA PRO A 69 -8.87 -24.34 -3.93
C PRO A 69 -8.32 -22.91 -3.97
N VAL A 70 -9.05 -21.98 -3.36
CA VAL A 70 -8.64 -20.58 -3.17
C VAL A 70 -7.41 -20.54 -2.26
N THR A 71 -6.36 -19.80 -2.64
CA THR A 71 -5.08 -19.77 -1.91
C THR A 71 -4.71 -18.37 -1.46
N ALA A 72 -4.18 -18.23 -0.25
CA ALA A 72 -3.61 -16.97 0.22
C ALA A 72 -2.24 -16.74 -0.43
N VAL A 73 -2.05 -15.58 -1.07
CA VAL A 73 -0.82 -15.24 -1.83
C VAL A 73 -0.05 -14.09 -1.20
N TYR A 74 -0.74 -13.10 -0.63
CA TYR A 74 -0.12 -11.95 0.02
C TYR A 74 -0.56 -11.79 1.47
N HIS A 75 0.35 -11.30 2.30
CA HIS A 75 0.09 -10.87 3.68
C HIS A 75 0.16 -9.34 3.74
N ILE A 76 -0.74 -8.75 4.51
CA ILE A 76 -0.83 -7.32 4.78
C ILE A 76 -0.59 -7.06 6.27
N SER A 77 0.28 -6.10 6.55
CA SER A 77 0.44 -5.48 7.87
C SER A 77 0.03 -4.01 7.80
N THR A 78 -0.73 -3.55 8.79
CA THR A 78 -1.15 -2.15 8.91
C THR A 78 -0.60 -1.55 10.19
N ARG A 79 -0.05 -0.32 10.08
CA ARG A 79 0.35 0.49 11.24
C ARG A 79 -0.63 1.65 11.40
N ASN A 80 -1.12 1.81 12.63
CA ASN A 80 -2.11 2.80 12.99
C ASN A 80 -1.48 3.95 13.80
N THR A 81 -2.10 5.13 13.76
CA THR A 81 -1.74 6.27 14.59
C THR A 81 -2.16 6.03 16.04
N ARG A 82 -1.75 6.91 16.96
CA ARG A 82 -2.27 6.92 18.34
C ARG A 82 -3.80 7.05 18.41
N SER A 83 -4.42 7.66 17.39
CA SER A 83 -5.88 7.78 17.22
C SER A 83 -6.52 6.58 16.50
N GLY A 84 -5.81 5.45 16.38
CA GLY A 84 -6.31 4.22 15.76
C GLY A 84 -6.44 4.27 14.23
N LYS A 85 -6.17 5.42 13.58
CA LYS A 85 -6.33 5.57 12.12
C LYS A 85 -5.16 4.91 11.38
N PRO A 86 -5.41 4.10 10.34
CA PRO A 86 -4.34 3.54 9.50
C PRO A 86 -3.51 4.64 8.81
N TRP A 87 -2.18 4.55 8.88
CA TRP A 87 -1.25 5.48 8.20
C TRP A 87 -0.17 4.81 7.33
N GLN A 88 0.21 3.57 7.63
CA GLN A 88 1.05 2.75 6.75
C GLN A 88 0.45 1.36 6.53
N LEU A 89 0.53 0.87 5.29
CA LEU A 89 0.29 -0.50 4.87
C LEU A 89 1.62 -1.11 4.38
N ALA A 90 1.89 -2.35 4.70
CA ALA A 90 2.98 -3.14 4.15
C ALA A 90 2.41 -4.43 3.53
N LEU A 91 2.93 -4.81 2.37
CA LEU A 91 2.53 -5.98 1.59
C LEU A 91 3.74 -6.90 1.37
N SER A 92 3.63 -8.16 1.75
CA SER A 92 4.59 -9.22 1.44
C SER A 92 3.90 -10.38 0.71
N ARG A 93 4.69 -11.22 0.01
CA ARG A 93 4.22 -12.52 -0.46
C ARG A 93 4.31 -13.53 0.69
N LEU A 94 3.31 -14.40 0.80
CA LEU A 94 3.34 -15.55 1.71
C LEU A 94 4.33 -16.61 1.20
N LEU A 95 4.99 -17.29 2.13
CA LEU A 95 5.84 -18.44 1.84
C LEU A 95 4.98 -19.68 1.53
N PRO A 96 5.49 -20.65 0.73
CA PRO A 96 4.76 -21.90 0.45
C PRO A 96 4.40 -22.72 1.70
N SER A 97 5.14 -22.59 2.79
CA SER A 97 4.79 -23.15 4.11
C SER A 97 3.55 -22.47 4.69
N GLU A 98 3.52 -21.14 4.72
CA GLU A 98 2.44 -20.31 5.25
C GLU A 98 1.14 -20.49 4.45
N THR A 99 1.23 -20.49 3.11
CA THR A 99 0.09 -20.77 2.23
C THR A 99 -0.52 -22.14 2.51
N ARG A 100 0.31 -23.19 2.73
CA ARG A 100 -0.19 -24.52 3.10
C ARG A 100 -0.85 -24.54 4.47
N LEU A 101 -0.31 -23.84 5.47
CA LEU A 101 -0.92 -23.72 6.79
C LEU A 101 -2.30 -23.06 6.74
N LEU A 102 -2.45 -21.97 5.97
CA LEU A 102 -3.74 -21.30 5.77
C LEU A 102 -4.74 -22.18 5.02
N SER A 103 -4.31 -22.89 3.97
CA SER A 103 -5.17 -23.82 3.23
C SER A 103 -5.68 -24.95 4.11
N SER A 104 -4.82 -25.57 4.93
CA SER A 104 -5.22 -26.62 5.87
C SER A 104 -6.21 -26.13 6.93
N ALA A 105 -5.99 -24.93 7.47
CA ALA A 105 -6.89 -24.32 8.46
C ALA A 105 -8.25 -23.93 7.85
N SER A 106 -8.29 -23.52 6.59
CA SER A 106 -9.55 -23.26 5.88
C SER A 106 -10.33 -24.52 5.53
N ALA A 107 -9.68 -25.70 5.53
CA ALA A 107 -10.32 -26.99 5.28
C ALA A 107 -10.84 -27.65 6.57
N SER A 108 -10.30 -27.31 7.74
CA SER A 108 -10.84 -27.76 9.03
C SER A 108 -12.09 -26.97 9.40
N THR A 109 -13.26 -27.61 9.31
CA THR A 109 -14.57 -27.06 9.73
C THR A 109 -14.75 -26.92 11.24
N THR A 110 -13.73 -27.26 12.04
CA THR A 110 -13.69 -26.97 13.47
C THR A 110 -13.43 -25.48 13.70
N THR A 111 -14.02 -24.92 14.77
CA THR A 111 -13.94 -23.51 15.19
C THR A 111 -12.56 -23.07 15.73
N SER A 112 -11.48 -23.67 15.22
CA SER A 112 -10.11 -23.23 15.47
C SER A 112 -9.92 -21.80 14.95
N PRO A 113 -9.25 -20.90 15.69
CA PRO A 113 -8.79 -19.65 15.11
C PRO A 113 -7.83 -19.92 13.95
N LEU A 114 -7.84 -19.05 12.93
CA LEU A 114 -6.86 -19.07 11.84
C LEU A 114 -5.43 -19.07 12.41
N PRO A 115 -4.49 -19.82 11.78
CA PRO A 115 -3.12 -19.92 12.26
C PRO A 115 -2.49 -18.53 12.31
N LEU A 116 -1.89 -18.19 13.47
CA LEU A 116 -1.27 -16.89 13.68
C LEU A 116 0.06 -16.81 12.92
N ILE A 117 -0.02 -16.40 11.66
CA ILE A 117 1.16 -16.07 10.87
C ILE A 117 1.60 -14.64 11.27
N LYS A 118 2.85 -14.52 11.72
CA LYS A 118 3.47 -13.22 11.98
C LYS A 118 3.85 -12.60 10.64
N TYR A 119 3.62 -11.30 10.48
CA TYR A 119 4.11 -10.59 9.30
C TYR A 119 5.64 -10.50 9.33
N ASP A 120 6.28 -10.93 8.24
CA ASP A 120 7.72 -10.81 8.04
C ASP A 120 8.05 -9.50 7.30
N ASP A 121 8.76 -8.59 7.99
CA ASP A 121 9.16 -7.30 7.44
C ASP A 121 10.24 -7.43 6.34
N ASP A 122 11.02 -8.53 6.32
CA ASP A 122 12.09 -8.76 5.35
C ASP A 122 11.56 -9.21 3.98
N LEU A 123 10.39 -9.87 3.96
CA LEU A 123 9.65 -10.26 2.75
C LEU A 123 8.73 -9.16 2.20
N THR A 124 8.77 -7.95 2.79
CA THR A 124 7.96 -6.81 2.32
C THR A 124 8.35 -6.39 0.92
N LEU A 125 7.41 -6.48 -0.02
CA LEU A 125 7.56 -6.02 -1.40
C LEU A 125 7.24 -4.54 -1.56
N TYR A 126 6.17 -4.07 -0.91
CA TYR A 126 5.67 -2.70 -1.05
C TYR A 126 5.18 -2.13 0.28
N THR A 127 5.41 -0.83 0.50
CA THR A 127 4.78 -0.07 1.58
C THR A 127 3.98 1.10 1.02
N GLY A 128 2.72 1.23 1.44
CA GLY A 128 1.83 2.35 1.15
C GLY A 128 1.71 3.27 2.36
N GLU A 129 2.12 4.53 2.23
CA GLU A 129 2.12 5.53 3.31
C GLU A 129 1.16 6.68 3.02
N LYS A 130 0.30 7.01 3.99
CA LYS A 130 -0.66 8.12 3.93
C LYS A 130 -0.01 9.39 4.50
N LEU A 131 0.56 10.21 3.62
CA LEU A 131 1.23 11.46 3.99
C LEU A 131 0.24 12.62 4.14
N ALA A 132 0.23 13.22 5.33
CA ALA A 132 -0.50 14.46 5.60
C ALA A 132 0.27 15.66 5.00
N VAL A 133 -0.01 15.99 3.73
CA VAL A 133 0.58 17.15 3.06
C VAL A 133 -0.24 18.41 3.35
N PRO A 134 0.40 19.55 3.72
CA PRO A 134 -0.28 20.84 3.86
C PRO A 134 -0.95 21.28 2.56
N ILE A 135 -2.12 21.92 2.70
CA ILE A 135 -3.01 22.30 1.58
C ILE A 135 -2.30 23.22 0.56
N SER A 136 -1.30 23.99 1.01
CA SER A 136 -0.46 24.88 0.18
C SER A 136 0.43 24.15 -0.85
N ILE A 137 0.62 22.83 -0.73
CA ILE A 137 1.49 22.04 -1.62
C ILE A 137 0.66 21.04 -2.47
N GLY A 138 -0.58 20.73 -2.07
CA GLY A 138 -1.48 19.84 -2.83
C GLY A 138 -2.74 19.43 -2.06
N GLN A 139 -3.60 18.60 -2.67
CA GLN A 139 -4.79 18.09 -2.00
C GLN A 139 -4.47 17.01 -0.94
N LYS A 140 -5.23 17.05 0.17
CA LYS A 140 -5.23 16.08 1.28
C LYS A 140 -5.44 14.63 0.82
N PRO A 141 -4.98 13.67 1.65
CA PRO A 141 -3.58 13.32 1.89
C PRO A 141 -2.99 12.57 0.68
N LEU A 142 -1.68 12.65 0.47
CA LEU A 142 -1.02 11.87 -0.59
C LEU A 142 -0.80 10.44 -0.13
N LEU A 143 -1.07 9.47 -1.00
CA LEU A 143 -0.63 8.09 -0.83
C LEU A 143 0.65 7.89 -1.60
N CYS A 144 1.70 7.46 -0.90
CA CYS A 144 3.01 7.15 -1.46
C CYS A 144 3.27 5.65 -1.32
N ILE A 145 3.39 4.94 -2.45
CA ILE A 145 3.70 3.51 -2.50
C ILE A 145 5.17 3.36 -2.89
N ARG A 146 5.95 2.69 -2.05
CA ARG A 146 7.39 2.43 -2.27
C ARG A 146 7.64 0.95 -2.43
N GLY A 147 8.42 0.57 -3.44
CA GLY A 147 8.90 -0.80 -3.60
C GLY A 147 10.14 -1.05 -2.75
N ARG A 148 10.10 -2.06 -1.89
CA ARG A 148 11.27 -2.70 -1.29
C ARG A 148 11.67 -3.87 -2.20
N ARG A 149 12.60 -3.62 -3.13
CA ARG A 149 13.31 -4.73 -3.80
C ARG A 149 14.26 -5.34 -2.77
N ALA A 150 13.92 -6.51 -2.26
CA ALA A 150 14.80 -7.28 -1.39
C ALA A 150 16.16 -7.51 -2.09
N GLY A 151 17.26 -7.22 -1.40
CA GLY A 151 18.60 -7.64 -1.83
C GLY A 151 19.42 -6.71 -2.73
N SER A 152 19.06 -5.43 -2.96
CA SER A 152 19.97 -4.48 -3.62
C SER A 152 21.02 -3.92 -2.65
N SER A 153 21.90 -4.79 -2.14
CA SER A 153 23.13 -4.39 -1.44
C SER A 153 24.21 -3.84 -2.37
N SER A 154 23.99 -3.89 -3.69
CA SER A 154 24.77 -3.16 -4.68
C SER A 154 24.50 -1.66 -4.61
N SER A 155 25.57 -0.90 -4.38
CA SER A 155 25.61 0.57 -4.31
C SER A 155 25.43 1.28 -5.66
N SER A 156 24.69 0.67 -6.59
CA SER A 156 24.46 1.17 -7.96
C SER A 156 22.96 1.29 -8.29
N SER A 157 22.46 2.52 -8.07
CA SER A 157 21.50 3.20 -8.96
C SER A 157 20.18 2.53 -9.36
N SER A 158 19.71 1.49 -8.67
CA SER A 158 18.28 1.12 -8.69
C SER A 158 17.46 2.20 -7.98
N SER A 159 17.04 3.21 -8.74
CA SER A 159 16.29 4.37 -8.28
C SER A 159 15.12 3.97 -7.39
N SER A 160 15.04 4.54 -6.18
CA SER A 160 13.90 4.38 -5.26
C SER A 160 12.68 5.12 -5.81
N SER A 161 12.05 4.52 -6.84
CA SER A 161 10.88 5.07 -7.52
C SER A 161 9.68 5.00 -6.58
N THR A 162 9.13 6.15 -6.21
CA THR A 162 7.94 6.23 -5.36
C THR A 162 6.73 6.43 -6.26
N ILE A 163 5.68 5.63 -6.11
CA ILE A 163 4.40 5.90 -6.76
C ILE A 163 3.60 6.85 -5.89
N ILE A 164 3.16 7.98 -6.45
CA ILE A 164 2.24 8.91 -5.80
C ILE A 164 0.85 8.75 -6.42
N VAL A 165 -0.17 8.60 -5.59
CA VAL A 165 -1.57 8.55 -6.04
C VAL A 165 -2.17 9.94 -6.04
N GLU A 166 -2.58 10.39 -7.21
CA GLU A 166 -3.30 11.64 -7.42
C GLU A 166 -4.80 11.34 -7.57
N LYS A 167 -5.62 11.84 -6.65
CA LYS A 167 -7.08 11.69 -6.70
C LYS A 167 -7.69 12.88 -7.44
N THR A 168 -8.33 12.63 -8.57
CA THR A 168 -9.19 13.64 -9.23
C THR A 168 -10.60 13.53 -8.66
N LEU A 169 -11.02 14.55 -7.91
CA LEU A 169 -12.39 14.70 -7.41
C LEU A 169 -13.22 15.43 -8.47
N GLY A 170 -13.99 14.67 -9.26
CA GLY A 170 -14.97 15.18 -10.21
C GLY A 170 -16.25 14.34 -10.21
N ARG A 171 -17.04 14.40 -11.29
CA ARG A 171 -18.25 13.56 -11.45
C ARG A 171 -17.96 12.05 -11.51
N SER A 172 -16.74 11.65 -11.85
CA SER A 172 -16.18 10.30 -11.63
C SER A 172 -15.14 10.36 -10.52
N ARG A 173 -15.01 9.30 -9.73
CA ARG A 173 -13.80 9.09 -8.91
C ARG A 173 -12.72 8.50 -9.81
N THR A 174 -11.61 9.22 -9.98
CA THR A 174 -10.45 8.75 -10.74
C THR A 174 -9.20 8.87 -9.88
N TYR A 175 -8.39 7.82 -9.87
CA TYR A 175 -7.08 7.76 -9.21
C TYR A 175 -6.01 7.53 -10.27
N LYS A 176 -4.98 8.38 -10.29
CA LYS A 176 -3.82 8.23 -11.17
C LYS A 176 -2.61 7.87 -10.33
N PHE A 177 -1.97 6.76 -10.67
CA PHE A 177 -0.79 6.24 -10.00
C PHE A 177 0.43 6.66 -10.80
N TRP A 178 1.20 7.60 -10.24
CA TRP A 178 2.33 8.22 -10.93
C TRP A 178 3.65 7.75 -10.33
N ARG A 179 4.51 7.11 -11.13
CA ARG A 179 5.89 6.82 -10.74
C ARG A 179 6.69 8.11 -10.76
N MET A 180 7.24 8.46 -9.61
CA MET A 180 8.13 9.60 -9.40
C MET A 180 9.56 9.09 -9.27
N THR A 181 10.43 9.54 -10.18
CA THR A 181 11.86 9.19 -10.21
C THR A 181 12.68 10.48 -10.14
N PRO A 182 13.62 10.63 -9.19
CA PRO A 182 14.42 11.84 -9.08
C PRO A 182 15.39 11.96 -10.26
N ILE A 183 15.50 13.16 -10.83
CA ILE A 183 16.40 13.45 -11.95
C ILE A 183 17.82 13.62 -11.39
N ARG A 184 18.55 12.49 -11.26
CA ARG A 184 19.92 12.44 -10.72
C ARG A 184 21.02 12.45 -11.79
N ARG A 185 20.66 12.47 -13.07
CA ARG A 185 21.61 12.57 -14.19
C ARG A 185 21.79 14.04 -14.59
N PRO A 186 22.93 14.44 -15.17
CA PRO A 186 23.01 15.69 -15.90
C PRO A 186 21.91 15.71 -16.97
N LEU A 187 21.26 16.86 -17.10
CA LEU A 187 20.21 17.10 -18.07
C LEU A 187 20.84 17.29 -19.44
N ASN A 188 20.17 16.87 -20.50
CA ASN A 188 20.60 17.21 -21.85
C ASN A 188 20.26 18.68 -22.12
N LYS A 189 21.02 19.35 -23.01
CA LYS A 189 20.84 20.78 -23.31
C LYS A 189 19.38 21.22 -23.55
N ALA A 190 18.59 20.43 -24.29
CA ALA A 190 17.16 20.71 -24.52
C ALA A 190 16.27 20.56 -23.27
N GLU A 191 16.66 19.70 -22.32
CA GLU A 191 16.01 19.57 -21.01
C GLU A 191 16.39 20.73 -20.09
N GLU A 192 17.65 21.20 -20.14
CA GLU A 192 18.15 22.39 -19.44
C GLU A 192 17.46 23.67 -19.92
N GLU A 193 17.45 23.92 -21.24
CA GLU A 193 16.77 25.07 -21.86
C GLU A 193 15.28 25.11 -21.48
N ARG A 194 14.61 23.94 -21.48
CA ARG A 194 13.22 23.80 -21.04
C ARG A 194 13.04 24.08 -19.55
N MET A 195 13.95 23.61 -18.69
CA MET A 195 13.89 23.84 -17.26
C MET A 195 14.15 25.31 -16.92
N GLN A 196 15.13 25.95 -17.56
CA GLN A 196 15.40 27.37 -17.45
C GLN A 196 14.19 28.21 -17.88
N ALA A 197 13.56 27.89 -19.02
CA ALA A 197 12.34 28.56 -19.47
C ALA A 197 11.18 28.42 -18.46
N LEU A 198 11.05 27.27 -17.79
CA LEU A 198 10.08 27.08 -16.70
C LEU A 198 10.46 27.91 -15.46
N MET A 199 11.72 27.89 -15.04
CA MET A 199 12.21 28.70 -13.91
C MET A 199 11.98 30.20 -14.13
N HIS A 200 12.29 30.73 -15.32
CA HIS A 200 12.03 32.12 -15.66
C HIS A 200 10.53 32.47 -15.69
N LYS A 201 9.66 31.54 -16.10
CA LYS A 201 8.21 31.79 -16.23
C LYS A 201 7.43 31.67 -14.92
N ARG A 202 7.81 30.77 -14.01
CA ARG A 202 7.02 30.45 -12.80
C ARG A 202 7.82 30.24 -11.51
N GLY A 203 9.11 30.59 -11.53
CA GLY A 203 10.06 30.30 -10.45
C GLY A 203 10.46 28.82 -10.40
N TYR A 204 11.51 28.52 -9.64
CA TYR A 204 11.88 27.15 -9.29
C TYR A 204 10.78 26.48 -8.46
N ARG A 205 10.52 25.20 -8.73
CA ARG A 205 9.61 24.35 -7.96
C ARG A 205 10.27 23.00 -7.74
N THR A 206 10.18 22.49 -6.51
CA THR A 206 10.65 21.14 -6.14
C THR A 206 9.95 20.00 -6.87
N SER A 207 8.89 20.28 -7.64
CA SER A 207 8.27 19.33 -8.58
C SER A 207 9.12 19.06 -9.81
N ASP A 208 10.00 20.00 -10.19
CA ASP A 208 10.67 20.00 -11.48
C ASP A 208 11.94 19.12 -11.46
N ASP A 209 12.40 18.75 -10.26
CA ASP A 209 13.49 17.78 -10.02
C ASP A 209 13.06 16.30 -10.21
N TRP A 210 11.79 16.05 -10.54
CA TRP A 210 11.21 14.70 -10.61
C TRP A 210 10.63 14.39 -11.98
N ARG A 211 11.01 13.24 -12.53
CA ARG A 211 10.32 12.64 -13.67
C ARG A 211 9.04 11.97 -13.17
N LYS A 212 7.89 12.37 -13.73
CA LYS A 212 6.55 11.86 -13.43
C LYS A 212 6.04 11.01 -14.60
N GLU A 213 5.90 9.70 -14.39
CA GLU A 213 5.43 8.72 -15.38
C GLU A 213 4.09 8.12 -14.92
N LEU A 214 3.11 7.96 -15.82
CA LEU A 214 1.84 7.30 -15.46
C LEU A 214 2.07 5.80 -15.42
N VAL A 215 1.63 5.12 -14.36
CA VAL A 215 1.69 3.65 -14.26
C VAL A 215 0.30 3.06 -14.48
N TYR A 216 -0.66 3.52 -13.69
CA TYR A 216 -2.05 3.06 -13.76
C TYR A 216 -3.04 4.22 -13.61
N THR A 217 -4.20 4.11 -14.24
CA THR A 217 -5.38 4.92 -13.93
C THR A 217 -6.53 4.01 -13.52
N ALA A 218 -7.01 4.16 -12.28
CA ALA A 218 -8.21 3.50 -11.79
C ALA A 218 -9.39 4.47 -11.88
N GLN A 219 -10.42 4.14 -12.66
CA GLN A 219 -11.58 4.98 -12.90
C GLN A 219 -12.88 4.25 -12.53
N GLN A 220 -13.61 4.81 -11.58
CA GLN A 220 -14.96 4.36 -11.26
C GLN A 220 -15.94 4.81 -12.36
N GLY A 221 -16.82 3.91 -12.78
CA GLY A 221 -17.77 4.14 -13.87
C GLY A 221 -18.72 5.33 -13.63
N ARG A 222 -19.16 5.96 -14.74
CA ARG A 222 -19.93 7.22 -14.72
C ARG A 222 -21.45 7.06 -14.67
N ALA A 223 -21.98 5.87 -14.97
CA ALA A 223 -23.41 5.65 -15.14
C ALA A 223 -24.05 5.11 -13.85
N GLY A 224 -25.18 5.70 -13.44
CA GLY A 224 -25.97 5.19 -12.33
C GLY A 224 -26.47 3.76 -12.61
N GLY A 225 -26.37 2.88 -11.61
CA GLY A 225 -26.61 1.44 -11.75
C GLY A 225 -25.34 0.63 -11.48
N ALA A 226 -25.32 -0.64 -11.89
CA ALA A 226 -24.22 -1.57 -11.59
C ALA A 226 -22.84 -1.08 -12.07
N ALA A 227 -22.78 -0.32 -13.17
CA ALA A 227 -21.54 0.25 -13.70
C ALA A 227 -20.89 1.32 -12.78
N ALA A 228 -21.63 1.88 -11.82
CA ALA A 228 -21.05 2.77 -10.79
C ALA A 228 -20.29 1.99 -9.71
N ALA A 229 -20.57 0.70 -9.51
CA ALA A 229 -19.88 -0.15 -8.53
C ALA A 229 -18.51 -0.65 -9.06
N THR A 230 -18.34 -0.70 -10.37
CA THR A 230 -17.12 -1.19 -11.02
C THR A 230 -16.08 -0.09 -11.22
N THR A 231 -14.81 -0.39 -10.88
CA THR A 231 -13.64 0.46 -11.16
C THR A 231 -12.76 -0.22 -12.20
N GLU A 232 -12.53 0.43 -13.34
CA GLU A 232 -11.64 -0.08 -14.39
C GLU A 232 -10.21 0.44 -14.17
N TRP A 233 -9.25 -0.48 -14.21
CA TRP A 233 -7.82 -0.20 -14.06
C TRP A 233 -7.15 -0.28 -15.42
N THR A 234 -6.54 0.82 -15.85
CA THR A 234 -5.85 0.96 -17.14
C THR A 234 -4.37 1.24 -16.95
N ASP A 235 -3.53 0.80 -17.89
CA ASP A 235 -2.08 1.03 -17.91
C ASP A 235 -1.68 2.43 -18.46
N GLU A 236 -0.39 2.65 -18.67
CA GLU A 236 0.16 3.86 -19.30
C GLU A 236 -0.34 4.11 -20.73
N ARG A 237 -0.81 3.06 -21.42
CA ARG A 237 -1.29 3.06 -22.81
C ARG A 237 -2.81 3.19 -22.92
N GLY A 238 -3.52 3.13 -21.78
CA GLY A 238 -4.98 3.12 -21.72
C GLY A 238 -5.62 1.74 -21.91
N VAL A 239 -4.83 0.66 -21.92
CA VAL A 239 -5.32 -0.72 -22.01
C VAL A 239 -5.85 -1.15 -20.65
N VAL A 240 -7.04 -1.76 -20.59
CA VAL A 240 -7.63 -2.26 -19.32
C VAL A 240 -6.86 -3.50 -18.87
N VAL A 241 -6.15 -3.38 -17.73
CA VAL A 241 -5.34 -4.44 -17.13
C VAL A 241 -6.05 -5.15 -15.97
N ALA A 242 -7.05 -4.51 -15.35
CA ALA A 242 -7.94 -5.16 -14.39
C ALA A 242 -9.28 -4.44 -14.26
N ARG A 243 -10.25 -5.12 -13.65
CA ARG A 243 -11.49 -4.55 -13.15
C ARG A 243 -11.67 -4.88 -11.68
N GLU A 244 -12.18 -3.93 -10.93
CA GLU A 244 -12.46 -4.06 -9.51
C GLU A 244 -13.96 -3.95 -9.28
N SER A 245 -14.52 -4.93 -8.56
CA SER A 245 -15.95 -5.02 -8.20
C SER A 245 -16.08 -5.75 -6.86
N ASP A 246 -16.94 -5.28 -5.96
CA ASP A 246 -17.27 -5.94 -4.68
C ASP A 246 -16.05 -6.33 -3.82
N GLY A 247 -14.98 -5.52 -3.86
CA GLY A 247 -13.74 -5.76 -3.13
C GLY A 247 -12.86 -6.87 -3.72
N GLN A 248 -13.15 -7.32 -4.94
CA GLN A 248 -12.35 -8.25 -5.73
C GLN A 248 -11.71 -7.53 -6.93
N LEU A 249 -10.43 -7.81 -7.19
CA LEU A 249 -9.69 -7.34 -8.36
C LEU A 249 -9.53 -8.50 -9.36
N VAL A 250 -10.08 -8.38 -10.56
CA VAL A 250 -9.98 -9.37 -11.64
C VAL A 250 -9.07 -8.82 -12.74
N MET A 251 -7.94 -9.50 -12.99
CA MET A 251 -6.97 -9.08 -14.00
C MET A 251 -7.43 -9.44 -15.40
N THR A 252 -7.50 -8.43 -16.27
CA THR A 252 -7.86 -8.56 -17.68
C THR A 252 -6.59 -8.64 -18.52
N GLY A 253 -5.79 -9.68 -18.28
CA GLY A 253 -4.71 -10.06 -19.19
C GLY A 253 -5.28 -10.53 -20.53
N GLY A 254 -4.59 -10.19 -21.62
CA GLY A 254 -4.72 -10.93 -22.87
C GLY A 254 -4.12 -12.33 -22.76
N ALA A 255 -3.86 -13.00 -23.89
CA ALA A 255 -3.35 -14.37 -23.89
C ALA A 255 -1.94 -14.56 -23.29
N GLU A 256 -1.22 -13.48 -22.97
CA GLU A 256 0.07 -13.53 -22.28
C GLU A 256 -0.05 -13.31 -20.76
N ALA A 257 0.69 -14.10 -19.99
CA ALA A 257 0.73 -13.97 -18.54
C ALA A 257 1.38 -12.63 -18.12
N VAL A 258 0.69 -11.87 -17.27
CA VAL A 258 1.21 -10.60 -16.75
C VAL A 258 2.47 -10.85 -15.93
N GLU A 259 3.52 -10.06 -16.18
CA GLU A 259 4.79 -10.18 -15.48
C GLU A 259 4.59 -10.11 -13.96
N ALA A 260 5.25 -10.99 -13.22
CA ALA A 260 5.02 -11.12 -11.77
C ALA A 260 5.31 -9.83 -11.00
N SER A 261 6.24 -8.97 -11.47
CA SER A 261 6.51 -7.67 -10.84
C SER A 261 5.40 -6.64 -11.13
N ALA A 262 4.80 -6.65 -12.32
CA ALA A 262 3.67 -5.81 -12.69
C ALA A 262 2.39 -6.24 -11.95
N ARG A 263 2.17 -7.54 -11.78
CA ARG A 263 1.10 -8.10 -10.92
C ARG A 263 1.24 -7.59 -9.49
N ASP A 264 2.39 -7.80 -8.84
CA ASP A 264 2.58 -7.36 -7.45
C ASP A 264 2.39 -5.85 -7.30
N LEU A 265 2.85 -5.06 -8.28
CA LEU A 265 2.69 -3.61 -8.29
C LEU A 265 1.22 -3.19 -8.40
N LEU A 266 0.44 -3.84 -9.26
CA LEU A 266 -0.99 -3.59 -9.41
C LEU A 266 -1.75 -3.95 -8.13
N VAL A 267 -1.47 -5.13 -7.55
CA VAL A 267 -2.03 -5.59 -6.28
C VAL A 267 -1.67 -4.63 -5.14
N ALA A 268 -0.42 -4.14 -5.08
CA ALA A 268 0.02 -3.13 -4.12
C ALA A 268 -0.71 -1.79 -4.30
N CYS A 269 -0.92 -1.35 -5.54
CA CYS A 269 -1.67 -0.14 -5.86
C CYS A 269 -3.13 -0.24 -5.39
N TRP A 270 -3.78 -1.36 -5.71
CA TRP A 270 -5.17 -1.68 -5.35
C TRP A 270 -5.39 -1.83 -3.83
N ALA A 271 -4.53 -2.59 -3.14
CA ALA A 271 -4.57 -2.73 -1.69
C ALA A 271 -4.34 -1.37 -0.99
N SER A 272 -3.40 -0.57 -1.49
CA SER A 272 -3.11 0.75 -0.94
C SER A 272 -4.23 1.77 -1.21
N SER A 273 -4.91 1.73 -2.36
CA SER A 273 -6.08 2.60 -2.59
C SER A 273 -7.25 2.25 -1.67
N ASN A 274 -7.49 0.96 -1.43
CA ASN A 274 -8.53 0.50 -0.49
C ASN A 274 -8.21 0.87 0.97
N PHE A 275 -6.93 0.86 1.35
CA PHE A 275 -6.44 1.38 2.62
C PHE A 275 -6.72 2.89 2.83
N VAL A 276 -6.67 3.70 1.77
CA VAL A 276 -7.05 5.12 1.83
C VAL A 276 -8.57 5.30 1.85
N LEU A 277 -9.31 4.50 1.08
CA LEU A 277 -10.76 4.58 0.95
C LEU A 277 -11.50 4.19 2.24
N SER A 278 -11.19 3.03 2.81
CA SER A 278 -11.79 2.52 4.07
C SER A 278 -11.67 3.49 5.25
N SER A 279 -10.62 4.32 5.27
CA SER A 279 -10.46 5.36 6.29
C SER A 279 -11.48 6.51 6.22
N ARG A 280 -12.31 6.57 5.16
CA ARG A 280 -13.23 7.68 4.88
C ARG A 280 -14.70 7.32 5.06
N GLU A 281 -15.09 6.05 4.87
CA GLU A 281 -16.46 5.59 5.15
C GLU A 281 -16.76 5.62 6.65
N ASN A 282 -15.76 5.33 7.48
CA ASN A 282 -15.81 5.55 8.94
C ASN A 282 -15.87 7.04 9.35
N GLU A 283 -15.54 7.99 8.47
CA GLU A 283 -15.72 9.43 8.75
C GLU A 283 -17.14 9.92 8.36
N SER A 284 -17.83 9.26 7.44
CA SER A 284 -19.24 9.54 7.10
C SER A 284 -20.26 8.82 7.98
N ALA A 285 -19.85 7.78 8.72
CA ALA A 285 -20.71 7.05 9.66
C ALA A 285 -20.59 7.55 11.12
N ALA A 286 -19.76 8.57 11.36
CA ALA A 286 -19.44 9.12 12.68
C ALA A 286 -19.73 10.64 12.77
N ALA A 287 -20.57 11.15 11.87
CA ALA A 287 -21.05 12.53 11.79
C ALA A 287 -22.57 12.53 11.58
#